data_AF-A0A520WVV3-F1
#
_entry.id   AF-A0A520WVV3-F1
#
_cell.length_a   1.000
_cell.length_b   1.000
_cell.length_c   1.000
_cell.angle_alpha   90.00
_cell.angle_beta   90.00
_cell.angle_gamma   90.00
#
_symmetry.space_group_name_H-M   'P 1'
#
loop_
_entity.id
_entity.type
_entity.pdbx_description
1 polymer ?
#
loop_
_entity_poly.entity_id
_entity_poly.type
_entity_poly.pdbx_seq_one_letter_code
_entity_poly.pdbx_strand_id
1 'polypeptide(L)'
;MQYDHINVPADGEAITINPDHTINVPDFPIIPFIEGDGIGADVTPVMLNVVEAAVELAYGDDRQIRWMPVCAGQRSAEVYGEGNYLPDETLDALRRFVVSIKGPLATPIGGGIRSLNVAIRQTMDLYACVRPIRYFPG
;
A
#
# COMPACT_ATOMS: atom_id res chain seq x y z
N MET A 1 -18.28 -7.53 3.56
CA MET A 1 -18.19 -6.33 2.70
C MET A 1 -17.39 -6.75 1.50
N GLN A 2 -17.90 -6.53 0.30
CA GLN A 2 -17.28 -7.01 -0.93
C GLN A 2 -16.67 -5.79 -1.62
N TYR A 3 -15.36 -5.85 -1.89
CA TYR A 3 -14.71 -4.92 -2.80
C TYR A 3 -15.03 -5.35 -4.23
N ASP A 4 -15.06 -4.38 -5.15
CA ASP A 4 -15.37 -4.60 -6.57
C ASP A 4 -14.20 -5.28 -7.28
N HIS A 5 -12.96 -4.82 -7.04
CA HIS A 5 -11.76 -5.34 -7.72
C HIS A 5 -10.63 -5.74 -6.76
N ILE A 6 -10.77 -5.52 -5.45
CA ILE A 6 -9.76 -5.91 -4.44
C ILE A 6 -10.08 -7.30 -3.89
N ASN A 7 -9.11 -8.21 -4.00
CA ASN A 7 -9.21 -9.55 -3.42
C ASN A 7 -8.50 -9.58 -2.06
N VAL A 8 -9.27 -9.74 -0.98
CA VAL A 8 -8.72 -9.87 0.38
C VAL A 8 -8.14 -11.28 0.54
N PRO A 9 -6.86 -11.44 0.95
CA PRO A 9 -6.28 -12.74 1.26
C PRO A 9 -7.10 -13.47 2.33
N ALA A 10 -7.49 -14.72 2.04
CA ALA A 10 -8.40 -15.48 2.91
C ALA A 10 -7.72 -16.00 4.18
N ASP A 11 -6.40 -16.16 4.15
CA ASP A 11 -5.56 -16.72 5.21
C ASP A 11 -4.74 -15.63 5.92
N GLY A 12 -5.17 -14.38 5.83
CA GLY A 12 -4.55 -13.24 6.52
C GLY A 12 -5.50 -12.53 7.47
N GLU A 13 -4.92 -11.77 8.39
CA GLU A 13 -5.64 -11.00 9.39
C GLU A 13 -5.29 -9.51 9.32
N ALA A 14 -6.26 -8.64 9.60
CA ALA A 14 -6.02 -7.19 9.58
C ALA A 14 -5.21 -6.75 10.79
N ILE A 15 -4.27 -5.82 10.59
CA ILE A 15 -3.68 -5.05 11.69
C ILE A 15 -4.79 -4.21 12.32
N THR A 16 -4.83 -4.14 13.66
CA THR A 16 -5.81 -3.33 14.40
C THR A 16 -5.12 -2.32 15.31
N ILE A 17 -5.84 -1.22 15.61
CA ILE A 17 -5.36 -0.16 16.50
C ILE A 17 -6.16 -0.22 17.79
N ASN A 18 -5.46 -0.30 18.93
CA ASN A 18 -6.07 -0.27 20.26
C ASN A 18 -6.51 1.16 20.65
N PRO A 19 -7.36 1.32 21.68
CA PRO A 19 -7.77 2.64 22.17
C PRO A 19 -6.61 3.54 22.63
N ASP A 20 -5.47 2.96 23.01
CA ASP A 20 -4.24 3.65 23.42
C ASP A 20 -3.28 3.94 22.25
N HIS A 21 -3.72 3.73 21.02
CA HIS A 21 -2.95 3.87 19.78
C HIS A 21 -1.80 2.88 19.57
N THR A 22 -1.64 1.87 20.44
CA THR A 22 -0.78 0.72 20.12
C THR A 22 -1.40 -0.11 18.99
N ILE A 23 -0.57 -0.82 18.24
CA ILE A 23 -1.03 -1.67 17.12
C ILE A 23 -0.92 -3.14 17.48
N ASN A 24 -1.97 -3.91 17.18
CA ASN A 24 -1.92 -5.37 17.21
C ASN A 24 -1.58 -5.86 15.80
N VAL A 25 -0.45 -6.55 15.69
CA VAL A 25 0.02 -7.12 14.43
C VAL A 25 -0.08 -8.65 14.55
N PRO A 26 -0.98 -9.31 13.79
CA PRO A 26 -1.04 -10.78 13.76
C PRO A 26 0.19 -11.35 13.07
N ASP A 27 0.39 -12.67 13.17
CA ASP A 27 1.53 -13.36 12.55
C ASP A 27 1.42 -13.41 11.01
N PHE A 28 0.19 -13.38 10.48
CA PHE A 28 -0.12 -13.33 9.04
C PHE A 28 -0.85 -12.04 8.64
N PRO A 29 -0.20 -10.85 8.74
CA PRO A 29 -0.86 -9.58 8.54
C PRO A 29 -1.16 -9.33 7.06
N ILE A 30 -2.37 -8.83 6.77
CA ILE A 30 -2.74 -8.33 5.45
C ILE A 30 -2.19 -6.92 5.25
N ILE A 31 -1.36 -6.74 4.23
CA ILE A 31 -0.77 -5.45 3.88
C ILE A 31 -1.18 -5.05 2.46
N PRO A 32 -2.04 -4.02 2.29
CA PRO A 32 -2.30 -3.43 1.00
C PRO A 32 -1.03 -2.86 0.36
N PHE A 33 -0.85 -3.09 -0.93
CA PHE A 33 0.18 -2.41 -1.69
C PHE A 33 -0.31 -1.88 -3.04
N ILE A 34 0.21 -0.73 -3.44
CA ILE A 34 0.00 -0.13 -4.76
C ILE A 34 1.29 -0.31 -5.56
N GLU A 35 1.23 -0.99 -6.71
CA GLU A 35 2.40 -1.20 -7.60
C GLU A 35 3.07 0.12 -7.99
N GLY A 36 2.26 1.12 -8.33
CA GLY A 36 2.73 2.43 -8.76
C GLY A 36 2.87 2.54 -10.28
N ASP A 37 3.00 3.77 -10.76
CA ASP A 37 3.16 4.09 -12.17
C ASP A 37 4.64 4.03 -12.60
N GLY A 38 4.88 3.86 -13.91
CA GLY A 38 6.24 3.88 -14.47
C GLY A 38 7.14 2.80 -13.86
N ILE A 39 8.22 3.22 -13.17
CA ILE A 39 9.18 2.31 -12.54
C ILE A 39 8.58 1.47 -11.39
N GLY A 40 7.33 1.74 -10.98
CA GLY A 40 6.60 0.92 -10.00
C GLY A 40 6.58 -0.58 -10.37
N ALA A 41 6.39 -0.88 -11.65
CA ALA A 41 6.41 -2.24 -12.18
C ALA A 41 7.77 -2.94 -12.01
N ASP A 42 8.87 -2.18 -11.92
CA ASP A 42 10.21 -2.74 -11.72
C ASP A 42 10.54 -2.88 -10.23
N VAL A 43 10.26 -1.85 -9.43
CA VAL A 43 10.73 -1.79 -8.03
C VAL A 43 9.82 -2.52 -7.06
N THR A 44 8.50 -2.57 -7.32
CA THR A 44 7.55 -3.19 -6.39
C THR A 44 7.75 -4.71 -6.30
N PRO A 45 7.84 -5.48 -7.39
CA PRO A 45 8.08 -6.93 -7.29
C PRO A 45 9.39 -7.26 -6.55
N VAL A 46 10.44 -6.47 -6.78
CA VAL A 46 11.73 -6.65 -6.09
C VAL A 46 11.59 -6.35 -4.59
N MET A 47 10.87 -5.29 -4.22
CA MET A 47 10.59 -4.96 -2.82
C MET A 47 9.84 -6.08 -2.11
N LEU A 48 8.78 -6.62 -2.73
CA LEU A 48 8.00 -7.74 -2.18
C LEU A 48 8.90 -8.96 -1.93
N ASN A 49 9.69 -9.37 -2.92
CA ASN A 49 10.60 -10.51 -2.81
C ASN A 49 11.64 -10.34 -1.70
N VAL A 50 12.24 -9.15 -1.57
CA VAL A 50 13.24 -8.87 -0.53
C VAL A 50 12.61 -8.90 0.86
N VAL A 51 11.42 -8.33 1.02
CA VAL A 51 10.70 -8.33 2.29
C VAL A 51 10.27 -9.74 2.69
N GLU A 52 9.72 -10.52 1.76
CA GLU A 52 9.35 -11.93 2.00
C GLU A 52 10.55 -12.76 2.46
N ALA A 53 11.67 -12.69 1.74
CA ALA A 53 12.88 -13.40 2.12
C ALA A 53 13.43 -12.97 3.48
N ALA A 54 13.34 -11.68 3.83
CA ALA A 54 13.77 -11.18 5.12
C ALA A 54 12.87 -11.65 6.28
N VAL A 55 11.56 -11.70 6.07
CA VAL A 55 10.59 -12.20 7.05
C VAL A 55 10.80 -13.69 7.28
N GLU A 56 10.93 -14.48 6.21
CA GLU A 56 11.14 -15.93 6.33
C GLU A 56 12.49 -16.26 6.98
N LEU A 57 13.56 -15.50 6.67
CA LEU A 57 14.84 -15.67 7.36
C LEU A 57 14.75 -15.37 8.86
N ALA A 58 13.92 -14.42 9.27
CA ALA A 58 13.81 -13.99 10.66
C ALA A 58 12.87 -14.87 11.49
N TYR A 59 11.83 -15.44 10.87
CA TYR A 59 10.72 -16.08 11.58
C TYR A 59 10.36 -17.48 11.06
N GLY A 60 10.99 -17.96 9.98
CA GLY A 60 10.55 -19.19 9.30
C GLY A 60 9.09 -19.09 8.87
N ASP A 61 8.33 -20.15 9.12
CA ASP A 61 6.89 -20.22 8.82
C ASP A 61 6.00 -19.54 9.86
N ASP A 62 6.56 -19.09 10.99
CA ASP A 62 5.77 -18.51 12.09
C ASP A 62 5.18 -17.14 11.71
N ARG A 63 5.73 -16.45 10.70
CA ARG A 63 5.24 -15.16 10.22
C ARG A 63 5.38 -15.01 8.72
N GLN A 64 4.36 -14.43 8.08
CA GLN A 64 4.43 -14.09 6.66
C GLN A 64 3.41 -13.02 6.31
N ILE A 65 3.81 -12.04 5.50
CA ILE A 65 2.89 -10.99 5.04
C ILE A 65 1.92 -11.56 4.00
N ARG A 66 0.64 -11.19 4.11
CA ARG A 66 -0.37 -11.44 3.10
C ARG A 66 -0.57 -10.18 2.26
N TRP A 67 0.15 -10.11 1.15
CA TRP A 67 0.08 -8.97 0.26
C TRP A 67 -1.30 -8.86 -0.40
N MET A 68 -1.88 -7.68 -0.35
CA MET A 68 -3.17 -7.38 -0.98
C MET A 68 -2.98 -6.28 -2.03
N PRO A 69 -2.93 -6.62 -3.33
CA PRO A 69 -2.83 -5.61 -4.38
C PRO A 69 -4.05 -4.68 -4.36
N VAL A 70 -3.80 -3.37 -4.39
CA VAL A 70 -4.82 -2.32 -4.55
C VAL A 70 -4.37 -1.32 -5.61
N CYS A 71 -5.31 -0.68 -6.30
CA CYS A 71 -4.98 0.15 -7.46
C CYS A 71 -5.03 1.65 -7.16
N ALA A 72 -4.07 2.38 -7.73
CA ALA A 72 -4.12 3.83 -7.90
C ALA A 72 -3.30 4.20 -9.16
N GLY A 73 -3.45 5.42 -9.67
CA GLY A 73 -2.74 5.88 -10.85
C GLY A 73 -3.27 5.28 -12.14
N GLN A 74 -2.39 5.09 -13.12
CA GLN A 74 -2.72 4.59 -14.46
C GLN A 74 -3.38 3.22 -14.39
N ARG A 75 -2.85 2.32 -13.54
CA ARG A 75 -3.42 1.00 -13.33
C ARG A 75 -4.87 1.04 -12.86
N SER A 76 -5.21 2.03 -12.03
CA SER A 76 -6.59 2.23 -11.60
C SER A 76 -7.49 2.68 -12.75
N ALA A 77 -7.03 3.59 -13.61
CA ALA A 77 -7.82 4.02 -14.76
C ALA A 77 -8.08 2.86 -15.75
N GLU A 78 -7.16 1.89 -15.85
CA GLU A 78 -7.36 0.68 -16.66
C GLU A 78 -8.42 -0.27 -16.06
N VAL A 79 -8.41 -0.44 -14.73
CA VAL A 79 -9.27 -1.40 -14.02
C VAL A 79 -10.66 -0.83 -13.74
N TYR A 80 -10.75 0.44 -13.34
CA TYR A 80 -11.97 1.11 -12.87
C TYR A 80 -12.56 2.10 -13.87
N GLY A 81 -11.90 2.31 -15.01
CA GLY A 81 -12.31 3.24 -16.07
C GLY A 81 -11.58 4.59 -16.03
N GLU A 82 -11.54 5.24 -17.20
CA GLU A 82 -10.83 6.50 -17.40
C GLU A 82 -11.32 7.59 -16.42
N GLY A 83 -10.38 8.31 -15.81
CA GLY A 83 -10.67 9.31 -14.78
C GLY A 83 -10.71 8.76 -13.35
N ASN A 84 -10.86 7.44 -13.16
CA ASN A 84 -10.84 6.82 -11.84
C ASN A 84 -9.43 6.42 -11.40
N TYR A 85 -8.63 7.43 -11.02
CA TYR A 85 -7.23 7.27 -10.64
C TYR A 85 -6.99 6.90 -9.17
N LEU A 86 -8.01 7.05 -8.31
CA LEU A 86 -7.93 6.71 -6.89
C LEU A 86 -9.34 6.32 -6.42
N PRO A 87 -9.70 5.03 -6.52
CA PRO A 87 -11.04 4.55 -6.23
C PRO A 87 -11.26 4.53 -4.72
N ASP A 88 -12.51 4.74 -4.30
CA ASP A 88 -12.87 4.80 -2.88
C ASP A 88 -12.52 3.51 -2.13
N GLU A 89 -12.63 2.35 -2.78
CA GLU A 89 -12.26 1.08 -2.17
C GLU A 89 -10.76 0.93 -1.88
N THR A 90 -9.89 1.60 -2.67
CA THR A 90 -8.47 1.68 -2.32
C THR A 90 -8.31 2.47 -1.03
N LEU A 91 -8.95 3.63 -0.89
CA LEU A 91 -8.87 4.44 0.33
C LEU A 91 -9.45 3.71 1.56
N ASP A 92 -10.55 2.97 1.38
CA ASP A 92 -11.13 2.13 2.43
C ASP A 92 -10.15 1.02 2.86
N ALA A 93 -9.56 0.30 1.90
CA ALA A 93 -8.57 -0.73 2.17
C ALA A 93 -7.35 -0.17 2.92
N LEU A 94 -6.78 0.96 2.47
CA LEU A 94 -5.63 1.58 3.13
C LEU A 94 -5.95 1.98 4.59
N ARG A 95 -7.18 2.47 4.86
CA ARG A 95 -7.62 2.77 6.23
C ARG A 95 -7.81 1.51 7.06
N ARG A 96 -8.54 0.54 6.53
CA ARG A 96 -8.97 -0.66 7.25
C ARG A 96 -7.78 -1.53 7.67
N PHE A 97 -6.81 -1.68 6.79
CA PHE A 97 -5.64 -2.53 7.04
C PHE A 97 -4.46 -1.79 7.67
N VAL A 98 -4.65 -0.50 8.03
CA VAL A 98 -3.79 0.36 8.86
C VAL A 98 -2.42 0.71 8.23
N VAL A 99 -1.70 -0.29 7.74
CA VAL A 99 -0.35 -0.17 7.17
C VAL A 99 -0.39 -0.55 5.71
N SER A 100 0.24 0.25 4.86
CA SER A 100 0.30 0.01 3.42
C SER A 100 1.61 0.53 2.83
N ILE A 101 1.96 0.04 1.64
CA ILE A 101 3.13 0.49 0.88
C ILE A 101 2.75 0.83 -0.56
N LYS A 102 3.46 1.78 -1.18
CA LYS A 102 3.19 2.16 -2.57
C LYS A 102 4.46 2.46 -3.35
N GLY A 103 4.49 2.04 -4.61
CA GLY A 103 5.41 2.56 -5.61
C GLY A 103 5.13 4.03 -5.96
N PRO A 104 5.88 4.65 -6.88
CA PRO A 104 5.65 6.03 -7.30
C PRO A 104 4.27 6.19 -7.98
N LEU A 105 3.66 7.37 -7.89
CA LEU A 105 2.43 7.68 -8.61
C LEU A 105 2.64 8.95 -9.42
N ALA A 106 2.42 8.86 -10.73
CA ALA A 106 2.48 9.98 -11.65
C ALA A 106 1.30 10.93 -11.38
N THR A 107 1.54 12.23 -11.51
CA THR A 107 0.47 13.23 -11.51
C THR A 107 0.46 13.86 -12.91
N PRO A 108 -0.66 13.79 -13.65
CA PRO A 108 -0.73 14.39 -14.98
C PRO A 108 -0.50 15.90 -14.89
N ILE A 109 0.36 16.43 -15.77
CA ILE A 109 0.68 17.85 -15.82
C ILE A 109 -0.43 18.58 -16.59
N GLY A 110 -0.99 19.66 -16.02
CA GLY A 110 -1.88 20.59 -16.73
C GLY A 110 -3.38 20.31 -16.71
N GLY A 111 -3.85 19.25 -16.03
CA GLY A 111 -5.26 18.81 -16.09
C GLY A 111 -6.16 19.13 -14.88
N GLY A 112 -5.71 19.95 -13.91
CA GLY A 112 -6.52 20.27 -12.72
C GLY A 112 -6.68 19.13 -11.70
N ILE A 113 -6.08 17.96 -11.95
CA ILE A 113 -6.06 16.83 -11.01
C ILE A 113 -5.06 17.14 -9.89
N ARG A 114 -5.52 17.16 -8.64
CA ARG A 114 -4.65 17.25 -7.46
C ARG A 114 -3.76 16.01 -7.41
N SER A 115 -2.48 16.19 -7.04
CA SER A 115 -1.54 15.07 -6.94
C SER A 115 -2.11 13.92 -6.11
N LEU A 116 -2.11 12.70 -6.67
CA LEU A 116 -2.63 11.50 -5.98
C LEU A 116 -1.91 11.27 -4.65
N ASN A 117 -0.61 11.51 -4.61
CA ASN A 117 0.18 11.41 -3.38
C ASN A 117 -0.30 12.42 -2.31
N VAL A 118 -0.69 13.63 -2.72
CA VAL A 118 -1.24 14.64 -1.81
C VAL A 118 -2.67 14.28 -1.41
N ALA A 119 -3.49 13.80 -2.36
CA ALA A 119 -4.86 13.37 -2.11
C ALA A 119 -4.91 12.26 -1.06
N ILE A 120 -4.08 11.21 -1.20
CA ILE A 120 -3.99 10.12 -0.20
C ILE A 120 -3.65 10.70 1.19
N ARG A 121 -2.63 11.56 1.28
CA ARG A 121 -2.20 12.15 2.56
C ARG A 121 -3.30 13.01 3.19
N GLN A 122 -3.97 13.85 2.41
CA GLN A 122 -5.03 14.73 2.90
C GLN A 122 -6.27 13.94 3.31
N THR A 123 -6.71 12.99 2.47
CA THR A 123 -7.90 12.19 2.75
C THR A 123 -7.72 11.30 3.97
N MET A 124 -6.52 10.75 4.18
CA MET A 124 -6.21 9.87 5.31
C MET A 124 -5.63 10.61 6.53
N ASP A 125 -5.51 11.94 6.48
CA ASP A 125 -4.89 12.78 7.52
C ASP A 125 -3.48 12.31 7.95
N LEU A 126 -2.67 11.89 6.98
CA LEU A 126 -1.27 11.49 7.19
C LEU A 126 -0.39 12.74 7.31
N TYR A 127 -0.52 13.43 8.45
CA TYR A 127 0.07 14.76 8.67
C TYR A 127 1.61 14.75 8.75
N ALA A 128 2.22 13.62 9.14
CA ALA A 128 3.67 13.50 9.30
C ALA A 128 4.33 12.88 8.05
N CYS A 129 5.22 13.63 7.39
CA CYS A 129 6.11 13.08 6.35
C CYS A 129 7.49 12.81 6.95
N VAL A 130 7.72 11.56 7.40
CA VAL A 130 8.98 11.14 8.02
C VAL A 130 9.96 10.65 6.95
N ARG A 131 11.18 11.21 6.90
CA ARG A 131 12.24 10.87 5.93
C ARG A 131 13.59 10.67 6.63
N PRO A 132 13.92 9.45 7.09
CA PRO A 132 15.22 9.16 7.69
C PRO A 132 16.34 9.33 6.65
N ILE A 133 17.43 10.01 7.02
CA ILE A 133 18.60 10.23 6.17
C ILE A 133 19.81 9.60 6.85
N ARG A 134 20.44 8.61 6.19
CA ARG A 134 21.68 7.96 6.64
C ARG A 134 22.56 7.62 5.45
N TYR A 135 23.86 7.50 5.70
CA TYR A 135 24.84 7.03 4.74
C TYR A 135 24.95 5.49 4.77
N PHE A 136 25.15 4.88 3.59
CA PHE A 136 25.49 3.46 3.43
C PHE A 136 26.89 3.38 2.83
N PRO A 137 27.85 2.66 3.46
CA PRO A 137 29.20 2.50 2.92
C PRO A 137 29.21 1.86 1.52
N GLY A 138 30.05 2.42 0.65
CA GLY A 138 30.16 2.14 -0.78
C GLY A 138 30.73 3.37 -1.49
#